data_AF-A0A645HVP4-F1
#
_entry.id   AF-A0A645HVP4-F1
#
_cell.length_a   1.000
_cell.length_b   1.000
_cell.length_c   1.000
_cell.angle_alpha   90.00
_cell.angle_beta   90.00
_cell.angle_gamma   90.00
#
_symmetry.space_group_name_H-M   'P 1'
#
loop_
_entity.id
_entity.type
_entity.pdbx_description
1 polymer ?
#
loop_
_entity_poly.entity_id
_entity_poly.type
_entity_poly.pdbx_seq_one_letter_code
_entity_poly.pdbx_strand_id
1 'polypeptide(L)'
;MDIQKETGLQIIELPSSAISIKDSWNKRYNIDPEAFIGIIKNATLVCTDSFHATVFSILNRTPFITFYRQEPSIEGNMNCRIDDLLQMTGLTDRLVKPNDKIILEDLFTIDFKSALEKIDQRRTESLNYLKQALREDNNESIG
;
A
#
# COMPACT_ATOMS: atom_id res chain seq x y z
N MET A 1 15.03 15.49 1.93
CA MET A 1 15.17 15.01 0.55
C MET A 1 14.14 15.73 -0.30
N ASP A 2 14.56 16.61 -1.22
CA ASP A 2 13.65 17.30 -2.14
C ASP A 2 13.47 16.40 -3.38
N ILE A 3 12.59 15.39 -3.31
CA ILE A 3 12.35 14.40 -4.39
C ILE A 3 12.12 15.10 -5.74
N GLN A 4 11.45 16.25 -5.74
CA GLN A 4 11.19 17.05 -6.94
C GLN A 4 12.48 17.55 -7.63
N LYS A 5 13.48 17.97 -6.84
CA LYS A 5 14.73 18.52 -7.37
C LYS A 5 15.66 17.42 -7.87
N GLU A 6 15.63 16.25 -7.24
CA GLU A 6 16.49 15.12 -7.61
C GLU A 6 15.95 14.33 -8.80
N THR A 7 14.61 14.26 -8.97
CA THR A 7 13.98 13.46 -10.03
C THR A 7 13.45 14.28 -11.21
N GLY A 8 13.19 15.58 -11.04
CA GLY A 8 12.53 16.41 -12.04
C GLY A 8 11.04 16.08 -12.28
N LEU A 9 10.46 15.17 -11.49
CA LEU A 9 9.09 14.69 -11.68
C LEU A 9 8.05 15.68 -11.13
N GLN A 10 6.88 15.72 -11.77
CA GLN A 10 5.74 16.45 -11.24
C GLN A 10 5.19 15.73 -10.00
N ILE A 11 4.98 16.48 -8.91
CA ILE A 11 4.41 15.95 -7.68
C ILE A 11 2.91 16.23 -7.66
N ILE A 12 2.13 15.15 -7.53
CA ILE A 12 0.69 15.19 -7.28
C ILE A 12 0.47 14.87 -5.81
N GLU A 13 -0.18 15.78 -5.09
CA GLU A 13 -0.51 15.60 -3.67
C GLU A 13 -1.99 15.21 -3.53
N LEU A 14 -2.24 14.14 -2.78
CA LEU A 14 -3.58 13.68 -2.40
C LEU A 14 -3.77 13.89 -0.89
N PRO A 15 -4.09 15.13 -0.46
CA PRO A 15 -4.14 15.46 0.95
C PRO A 15 -5.36 14.84 1.63
N SER A 16 -5.16 14.15 2.76
CA SER A 16 -6.26 13.61 3.59
C SER A 16 -6.84 14.63 4.56
N SER A 17 -6.21 15.80 4.71
CA SER A 17 -6.67 16.93 5.51
C SER A 17 -6.33 18.24 4.79
N ALA A 18 -6.88 19.38 5.19
CA ALA A 18 -6.61 20.67 4.54
C ALA A 18 -5.16 21.17 4.70
N ILE A 19 -4.30 20.42 5.39
CA ILE A 19 -2.89 20.74 5.60
C ILE A 19 -2.11 20.18 4.42
N SER A 20 -1.66 21.06 3.52
CA SER A 20 -0.72 20.65 2.47
C SER A 20 0.71 20.77 2.94
N ILE A 21 1.56 19.85 2.49
CA ILE A 21 2.99 19.90 2.76
C ILE A 21 3.64 21.09 2.03
N LYS A 22 3.15 21.45 0.83
CA LYS A 22 3.67 22.60 0.05
C LYS A 22 2.66 23.14 -0.95
N ASP A 23 2.59 24.47 -1.10
CA ASP A 23 1.67 25.11 -2.06
C ASP A 23 2.04 24.91 -3.53
N SER A 24 3.29 24.57 -3.83
CA SER A 24 3.79 24.39 -5.20
C SER A 24 3.44 23.05 -5.83
N TRP A 25 2.74 22.15 -5.14
CA TRP A 25 2.38 20.82 -5.65
C TRP A 25 0.98 20.80 -6.27
N ASN A 26 0.76 19.88 -7.21
CA ASN A 26 -0.54 19.75 -7.88
C ASN A 26 -1.50 19.00 -6.95
N LYS A 27 -2.32 19.75 -6.19
CA LYS A 27 -3.26 19.21 -5.21
C LYS A 27 -4.54 18.73 -5.90
N ARG A 28 -4.96 17.50 -5.61
CA ARG A 28 -6.25 16.97 -6.05
C ARG A 28 -7.11 16.62 -4.84
N TYR A 29 -8.23 17.32 -4.69
CA TYR A 29 -9.22 17.09 -3.64
C TYR A 29 -10.42 16.32 -4.19
N ASN A 30 -11.12 15.58 -3.32
CA ASN A 30 -12.38 14.91 -3.62
C ASN A 30 -12.32 14.03 -4.88
N ILE A 31 -11.23 13.28 -5.02
CA ILE A 31 -11.06 12.32 -6.10
C ILE A 31 -11.95 11.10 -5.86
N ASP A 32 -12.55 10.59 -6.93
CA ASP A 32 -13.32 9.35 -6.89
C ASP A 32 -12.38 8.11 -6.89
N PRO A 33 -12.91 6.90 -6.60
CA PRO A 33 -12.09 5.69 -6.56
C PRO A 33 -11.39 5.38 -7.89
N GLU A 34 -12.01 5.71 -9.02
CA GLU A 34 -11.44 5.47 -10.35
C GLU A 34 -10.22 6.37 -10.58
N ALA A 35 -10.34 7.67 -10.32
CA ALA A 35 -9.23 8.62 -10.41
C ALA A 35 -8.12 8.27 -9.41
N PHE A 36 -8.46 7.83 -8.21
CA PHE A 36 -7.47 7.40 -7.21
C PHE A 36 -6.61 6.25 -7.71
N ILE A 37 -7.23 5.18 -8.20
CA ILE A 37 -6.52 4.03 -8.76
C ILE A 37 -5.75 4.45 -10.02
N GLY A 38 -6.34 5.30 -10.87
CA GLY A 38 -5.70 5.82 -12.08
C GLY A 38 -4.43 6.61 -11.79
N ILE A 39 -4.43 7.46 -10.76
CA ILE A 39 -3.24 8.22 -10.34
C ILE A 39 -2.14 7.26 -9.85
N ILE A 40 -2.48 6.29 -9.00
CA ILE A 40 -1.52 5.30 -8.49
C ILE A 40 -0.93 4.47 -9.64
N LYS A 41 -1.76 3.97 -10.54
CA LYS A 41 -1.34 3.13 -11.66
C LYS A 41 -0.37 3.84 -12.61
N ASN A 42 -0.52 5.16 -12.79
CA ASN A 42 0.29 5.95 -13.72
C ASN A 42 1.44 6.72 -13.03
N ALA A 43 1.59 6.60 -11.71
CA ALA A 43 2.66 7.26 -10.97
C ALA A 43 4.02 6.57 -11.23
N THR A 44 5.10 7.36 -11.24
CA THR A 44 6.47 6.83 -11.28
C THR A 44 6.90 6.28 -9.92
N LEU A 45 6.43 6.91 -8.84
CA LEU A 45 6.65 6.52 -7.45
C LEU A 45 5.48 7.00 -6.59
N VAL A 46 5.02 6.18 -5.67
CA VAL A 46 4.00 6.53 -4.67
C VAL A 46 4.66 6.63 -3.29
N CYS A 47 4.52 7.79 -2.63
CA CYS A 47 4.91 7.99 -1.25
C CYS A 47 3.63 8.12 -0.42
N THR A 48 3.36 7.22 0.52
CA THR A 48 2.05 7.18 1.17
C THR A 48 2.09 6.68 2.62
N ASP A 49 1.11 7.07 3.42
CA ASP A 49 0.80 6.48 4.73
C ASP A 49 -0.55 5.74 4.70
N SER A 50 -1.14 5.60 3.51
CA SER A 50 -2.46 5.02 3.29
C SER A 50 -2.37 3.54 2.95
N PHE A 51 -3.06 2.72 3.75
CA PHE A 51 -3.22 1.29 3.48
C PHE A 51 -3.70 1.01 2.05
N HIS A 52 -4.74 1.71 1.58
CA HIS A 52 -5.27 1.47 0.23
C HIS A 52 -4.30 1.86 -0.86
N ALA A 53 -3.55 2.96 -0.70
CA ALA A 53 -2.54 3.36 -1.66
C ALA A 53 -1.42 2.31 -1.75
N THR A 54 -0.99 1.76 -0.62
CA THR A 54 -0.03 0.65 -0.55
C THR A 54 -0.56 -0.59 -1.27
N VAL A 55 -1.80 -1.01 -0.98
CA VAL A 55 -2.42 -2.17 -1.65
C VAL A 55 -2.49 -1.96 -3.16
N PHE A 56 -2.99 -0.82 -3.63
CA PHE A 56 -3.12 -0.57 -5.06
C PHE A 56 -1.77 -0.40 -5.75
N SER A 57 -0.74 0.09 -5.07
CA SER A 57 0.62 0.15 -5.61
C SER A 57 1.17 -1.26 -5.86
N ILE A 58 0.97 -2.19 -4.92
CA ILE A 58 1.35 -3.61 -5.10
C ILE A 58 0.60 -4.24 -6.27
N LEU A 59 -0.73 -4.07 -6.33
CA LEU A 59 -1.57 -4.67 -7.37
C LEU A 59 -1.26 -4.11 -8.76
N ASN A 60 -0.98 -2.81 -8.89
CA ASN A 60 -0.66 -2.18 -10.17
C ASN A 60 0.84 -2.26 -10.53
N ARG A 61 1.68 -2.83 -9.64
CA ARG A 61 3.14 -2.88 -9.82
C ARG A 61 3.77 -1.48 -9.92
N THR A 62 3.20 -0.53 -9.19
CA THR A 62 3.70 0.84 -9.10
C THR A 62 4.73 0.90 -7.97
N PRO A 63 5.96 1.39 -8.22
CA PRO A 63 6.95 1.64 -7.17
C PRO A 63 6.38 2.48 -6.03
N PHE A 64 6.66 2.09 -4.79
CA PHE A 64 6.12 2.80 -3.63
C PHE A 64 7.01 2.72 -2.39
N ILE A 65 6.84 3.70 -1.50
CA ILE A 65 7.26 3.66 -0.11
C ILE A 65 6.08 3.99 0.78
N THR A 66 6.03 3.32 1.94
CA THR A 66 4.99 3.53 2.94
C THR A 66 5.58 4.07 4.23
N PHE A 67 4.83 4.94 4.90
CA PHE A 67 5.15 5.47 6.22
C PHE A 67 4.09 5.03 7.23
N TYR A 68 4.42 5.11 8.51
CA TYR A 68 3.40 5.02 9.54
C TYR A 68 2.59 6.31 9.63
N ARG A 69 1.27 6.17 9.65
CA ARG A 69 0.33 7.28 9.77
C ARG A 69 0.26 7.83 11.19
N GLN A 70 0.53 6.98 12.17
CA GLN A 70 0.51 7.31 13.60
C GLN A 70 1.82 6.86 14.22
N GLU A 71 2.25 7.50 15.30
CA GLU A 71 3.43 7.03 16.01
C GLU A 71 3.22 5.58 16.51
N PRO A 72 4.22 4.69 16.35
CA PRO A 72 4.10 3.29 16.78
C PRO A 72 3.76 3.11 18.25
N SER A 73 4.10 4.10 19.08
CA SER A 73 3.84 4.16 20.53
C SER A 73 2.37 4.36 20.90
N ILE A 74 1.50 4.69 19.94
CA ILE A 74 0.07 4.94 20.20
C ILE A 74 -0.68 3.60 20.22
N GLU A 75 -1.30 3.29 21.36
CA GLU A 75 -2.14 2.11 21.57
C GLU A 75 -3.37 2.15 20.66
N GLY A 76 -3.68 1.05 19.96
CA GLY A 76 -4.78 1.00 18.98
C GLY A 76 -4.48 1.61 17.61
N ASN A 77 -3.20 1.80 17.25
CA ASN A 77 -2.84 2.36 15.95
C ASN A 77 -3.28 1.47 14.77
N MET A 78 -3.56 2.11 13.62
CA MET A 78 -3.93 1.41 12.39
C MET A 78 -2.73 0.86 11.59
N ASN A 79 -1.51 1.04 12.10
CA ASN A 79 -0.28 0.64 11.40
C ASN A 79 -0.16 -0.88 11.27
N CYS A 80 -0.82 -1.65 12.15
CA CYS A 80 -0.84 -3.11 12.10
C CYS A 80 -1.24 -3.65 10.71
N ARG A 81 -2.17 -2.98 10.01
CA ARG A 81 -2.61 -3.39 8.68
C ARG A 81 -1.50 -3.24 7.63
N ILE A 82 -0.67 -2.21 7.76
CA ILE A 82 0.50 -2.01 6.89
C ILE A 82 1.53 -3.10 7.21
N ASP A 83 1.85 -3.31 8.49
CA ASP A 83 2.82 -4.32 8.92
C ASP A 83 2.42 -5.72 8.44
N ASP A 84 1.17 -6.12 8.69
CA ASP A 84 0.62 -7.41 8.27
C ASP A 84 0.67 -7.58 6.75
N LEU A 85 0.29 -6.53 5.99
CA LEU A 85 0.31 -6.56 4.53
C LEU A 85 1.73 -6.71 3.99
N LEU A 86 2.68 -5.92 4.49
CA LEU A 86 4.07 -5.96 4.04
C LEU A 86 4.74 -7.26 4.44
N GLN A 87 4.48 -7.78 5.64
CA GLN A 87 4.98 -9.08 6.07
C GLN A 87 4.41 -10.21 5.20
N MET A 88 3.10 -10.19 4.94
CA MET A 88 2.42 -11.16 4.09
C MET A 88 2.98 -11.17 2.67
N THR A 89 3.23 -9.98 2.09
CA THR A 89 3.77 -9.85 0.73
C THR A 89 5.29 -9.98 0.67
N GLY A 90 5.99 -9.88 1.80
CA GLY A 90 7.45 -9.86 1.88
C GLY A 90 8.07 -8.55 1.38
N LEU A 91 7.34 -7.44 1.48
CA LEU A 91 7.76 -6.10 1.06
C LEU A 91 8.05 -5.19 2.28
N THR A 92 8.53 -5.76 3.38
CA THR A 92 8.78 -5.03 4.64
C THR A 92 9.84 -3.94 4.49
N ASP A 93 10.71 -4.05 3.50
CA ASP A 93 11.71 -3.05 3.12
C ASP A 93 11.10 -1.79 2.49
N ARG A 94 9.79 -1.77 2.23
CA ARG A 94 9.05 -0.59 1.72
C ARG A 94 8.54 0.33 2.83
N LEU A 95 8.62 -0.11 4.09
CA LEU A 95 8.30 0.73 5.23
C LEU A 95 9.53 1.59 5.59
N VAL A 96 9.38 2.91 5.45
CA VAL A 96 10.42 3.88 5.82
C VAL A 96 10.14 4.42 7.21
N LYS A 97 11.14 4.33 8.09
CA LYS A 97 11.08 4.83 9.47
C LYS A 97 11.81 6.18 9.62
N PRO A 98 11.53 6.94 10.70
CA PRO A 98 12.30 8.15 10.98
C PRO A 98 13.80 7.84 11.04
N ASN A 99 14.60 8.62 10.31
CA ASN A 99 16.06 8.51 10.16
C ASN A 99 16.58 7.40 9.22
N ASP A 100 15.73 6.65 8.53
CA ASP A 100 16.19 5.74 7.49
C ASP A 100 16.82 6.53 6.33
N LYS A 101 17.92 5.98 5.78
CA LYS A 101 18.52 6.52 4.56
C LYS A 101 17.78 5.98 3.35
N ILE A 102 17.21 6.86 2.56
CA ILE A 102 16.56 6.52 1.30
C ILE A 102 17.60 6.55 0.18
N ILE A 103 17.79 5.42 -0.49
CA ILE A 103 18.61 5.28 -1.70
C ILE A 103 17.66 5.30 -2.89
N LEU A 104 17.90 6.20 -3.85
CA LEU A 104 16.94 6.47 -4.94
C LEU A 104 16.76 5.25 -5.84
N GLU A 105 17.84 4.51 -6.11
CA GLU A 105 17.85 3.33 -6.97
C GLU A 105 17.01 2.19 -6.38
N ASP A 106 17.00 2.05 -5.06
CA ASP A 106 16.23 1.03 -4.34
C ASP A 106 14.73 1.31 -4.35
N LEU A 107 14.30 2.55 -4.63
CA LEU A 107 12.89 2.91 -4.71
C LEU A 107 12.19 2.25 -5.89
N PHE A 108 12.92 2.02 -6.98
CA PHE A 108 12.37 1.49 -8.23
C PHE A 108 12.56 -0.01 -8.39
N THR A 109 13.38 -0.63 -7.55
CA THR A 109 13.67 -2.05 -7.60
C THR A 109 12.80 -2.80 -6.60
N ILE A 110 11.67 -3.34 -7.06
CA ILE A 110 10.71 -4.06 -6.21
C ILE A 110 10.33 -5.40 -6.87
N ASP A 111 10.39 -6.48 -6.09
CA ASP A 111 9.93 -7.81 -6.52
C ASP A 111 8.40 -7.95 -6.36
N PHE A 112 7.67 -7.32 -7.28
CA PHE A 112 6.22 -7.48 -7.37
C PHE A 112 5.78 -8.90 -7.72
N LYS A 113 6.66 -9.69 -8.36
CA LYS A 113 6.30 -11.05 -8.77
C LYS A 113 6.08 -11.93 -7.54
N SER A 114 7.08 -11.98 -6.66
CA SER A 114 6.99 -12.73 -5.39
C SER A 114 5.83 -12.23 -4.52
N ALA A 115 5.64 -10.91 -4.45
CA ALA A 115 4.53 -10.33 -3.69
C ALA A 115 3.15 -10.78 -4.21
N LEU A 116 2.93 -10.77 -5.53
CA LEU A 116 1.67 -11.19 -6.14
C LEU A 116 1.45 -12.70 -6.04
N GLU A 117 2.50 -13.51 -6.15
CA GLU A 117 2.41 -14.97 -5.93
C GLU A 117 1.91 -15.29 -4.51
N LYS A 118 2.42 -14.60 -3.48
CA LYS A 118 1.94 -14.76 -2.10
C LYS A 118 0.49 -14.32 -1.93
N ILE A 119 0.07 -13.25 -2.61
CA ILE A 119 -1.32 -12.80 -2.61
C ILE A 119 -2.24 -13.87 -3.22
N ASP A 120 -1.85 -14.46 -4.34
CA ASP A 120 -2.66 -15.51 -4.99
C ASP A 120 -2.70 -16.81 -4.17
N GLN A 121 -1.61 -17.15 -3.48
CA GLN A 121 -1.61 -18.24 -2.50
C GLN A 121 -2.64 -17.97 -1.40
N ARG A 122 -2.63 -16.78 -0.78
CA ARG A 122 -3.59 -16.41 0.28
C ARG A 122 -5.04 -16.40 -0.21
N ARG A 123 -5.28 -15.95 -1.44
CA ARG A 123 -6.60 -16.06 -2.08
C ARG A 123 -7.05 -17.51 -2.21
N THR A 124 -6.16 -18.39 -2.64
CA THR A 124 -6.44 -19.83 -2.76
C THR A 124 -6.77 -20.46 -1.41
N GLU A 125 -5.97 -20.16 -0.38
CA GLU A 125 -6.22 -20.62 1.01
C GLU A 125 -7.58 -20.14 1.52
N SER A 126 -7.91 -18.86 1.34
CA SER A 126 -9.18 -18.26 1.76
C SER A 126 -10.38 -18.89 1.05
N LEU A 127 -10.28 -19.10 -0.27
CA LEU A 127 -11.34 -19.76 -1.04
C LEU A 127 -11.54 -21.21 -0.63
N ASN A 128 -10.45 -21.92 -0.31
CA ASN A 128 -10.52 -23.31 0.16
C ASN A 128 -11.19 -23.38 1.53
N TYR A 129 -10.82 -22.49 2.46
CA TYR A 129 -11.46 -22.38 3.77
C TYR A 129 -12.97 -22.13 3.62
N LEU A 130 -13.36 -21.16 2.79
CA LEU A 130 -14.77 -20.86 2.56
C LEU A 130 -15.54 -22.05 1.96
N LYS A 131 -14.95 -22.76 0.99
CA LYS A 131 -15.55 -23.97 0.40
C LYS A 131 -15.71 -25.09 1.42
N GLN A 132 -14.77 -25.24 2.34
CA GLN A 132 -14.85 -26.25 3.38
C GLN A 132 -15.96 -25.92 4.39
N ALA A 133 -15.98 -24.70 4.92
CA ALA A 133 -17.00 -24.26 5.86
C ALA A 133 -18.42 -24.45 5.30
N LEU A 134 -18.65 -24.07 4.03
CA LEU A 134 -19.95 -24.24 3.38
C LEU A 134 -20.32 -25.70 3.09
N ARG A 135 -19.36 -26.63 3.03
CA ARG A 135 -19.64 -28.07 2.88
C ARG A 135 -20.02 -28.72 4.21
N GLU A 136 -19.39 -28.28 5.30
CA GLU A 136 -19.65 -28.81 6.64
C GLU A 136 -21.07 -28.44 7.12
N ASP A 137 -21.55 -27.21 6.86
CA ASP A 137 -22.93 -26.78 7.16
C ASP A 137 -24.01 -27.64 6.47
N ASN A 138 -23.73 -28.13 5.25
CA ASN A 138 -24.66 -28.97 4.51
C ASN A 138 -24.74 -30.42 5.04
N ASN A 139 -23.77 -30.86 5.84
CA ASN A 139 -23.76 -32.19 6.45
C ASN A 139 -24.31 -32.23 7.88
N GLU A 140 -24.50 -31.08 8.55
CA GLU A 140 -25.10 -31.01 9.90
C GLU A 140 -26.64 -30.89 9.88
N SER A 141 -27.25 -30.79 8.69
CA SER A 141 -28.72 -30.72 8.52
C SER A 141 -29.40 -32.09 8.33
N ILE A 142 -28.64 -33.19 8.44
CA ILE A 142 -29.14 -34.58 8.36
C ILE A 142 -28.62 -35.34 9.58
N GLY A 143 -29.15 -35.03 10.76
CA GLY A 143 -28.86 -35.70 12.02
C GLY A 143 -30.05 -35.63 12.96
#